data_AF-A0A7C5UMX8-F1
#
_entry.id   AF-A0A7C5UMX8-F1
#
_cell.length_a   1.000
_cell.length_b   1.000
_cell.length_c   1.000
_cell.angle_alpha   90.00
_cell.angle_beta   90.00
_cell.angle_gamma   90.00
#
_symmetry.space_group_name_H-M   'P 1'
#
loop_
_entity.id
_entity.type
_entity.pdbx_description
1 polymer ?
#
loop_
_entity_poly.entity_id
_entity_poly.type
_entity_poly.pdbx_seq_one_letter_code
_entity_poly.pdbx_strand_id
1 'polypeptide(L)' 'MDCPHCGTPNPEQARFCVRCGRPLLPAAPSVPRPSRTRRRGFHLYPLPALDALSPPG' A
#
# COMPACT_ATOMS: atom_id res chain seq x y z
N MET A 1 -9.98 -26.32 -9.08
CA MET A 1 -10.81 -25.93 -7.91
C MET A 1 -11.81 -24.88 -8.36
N ASP A 2 -13.09 -25.04 -8.05
CA ASP A 2 -14.08 -23.97 -8.27
C ASP A 2 -13.95 -22.87 -7.21
N CYS A 3 -14.24 -21.63 -7.61
CA CYS A 3 -14.24 -20.51 -6.69
C CYS A 3 -15.50 -20.55 -5.82
N PRO A 4 -15.40 -20.60 -4.48
CA PRO A 4 -16.57 -20.65 -3.59
C PRO A 4 -17.42 -19.37 -3.61
N HIS A 5 -16.97 -18.35 -4.33
CA HIS A 5 -17.59 -17.04 -4.38
C HIS A 5 -18.37 -16.77 -5.67
N CYS A 6 -17.96 -17.36 -6.78
CA CYS A 6 -18.59 -17.13 -8.09
C CYS A 6 -18.69 -18.39 -8.95
N GLY A 7 -18.26 -19.55 -8.46
CA GLY A 7 -18.33 -20.84 -9.16
C GLY A 7 -17.35 -21.00 -10.34
N THR A 8 -16.52 -20.00 -10.63
CA THR A 8 -15.57 -20.10 -11.75
C THR A 8 -14.55 -21.21 -11.50
N PRO A 9 -14.26 -22.09 -12.47
CA PRO A 9 -13.17 -23.06 -12.36
C PRO A 9 -11.81 -22.36 -12.43
N ASN A 10 -10.93 -22.66 -11.47
CA ASN A 10 -9.57 -22.10 -11.39
C ASN A 10 -8.53 -23.24 -11.31
N PRO A 11 -7.30 -23.01 -11.81
CA PRO A 11 -6.22 -23.97 -11.64
C PRO A 11 -5.86 -24.10 -10.17
N GLU A 12 -5.35 -25.27 -9.78
CA GLU A 12 -5.03 -25.61 -8.38
C GLU A 12 -4.02 -24.66 -7.73
N GLN A 13 -3.11 -24.09 -8.52
CA GLN A 13 -2.07 -23.16 -8.07
C GLN A 13 -2.56 -21.70 -8.01
N ALA A 14 -3.80 -21.42 -8.42
CA ALA A 14 -4.34 -20.06 -8.41
C ALA A 14 -4.50 -19.54 -6.98
N ARG A 15 -3.83 -18.43 -6.68
CA ARG A 15 -3.95 -17.72 -5.39
C ARG A 15 -5.22 -16.86 -5.33
N PHE A 16 -5.65 -16.35 -6.48
CA PHE A 16 -6.82 -15.50 -6.66
C PHE A 16 -7.67 -15.99 -7.82
N CYS A 17 -8.98 -15.75 -7.76
CA CYS A 17 -9.92 -16.12 -8.81
C CYS A 17 -9.71 -15.28 -10.06
N VAL A 18 -9.58 -15.93 -11.22
CA VAL A 18 -9.38 -15.27 -12.52
C VAL A 18 -10.60 -14.45 -12.99
N ARG A 19 -11.78 -14.72 -12.41
CA ARG A 19 -13.03 -14.03 -12.76
C ARG A 19 -13.37 -12.89 -11.81
N CYS A 20 -13.32 -13.14 -10.50
CA CYS A 20 -13.79 -12.19 -9.49
C CYS A 20 -12.68 -11.56 -8.64
N GLY A 21 -11.42 -12.02 -8.77
CA GLY A 21 -10.26 -11.48 -8.05
C GLY A 21 -10.15 -11.88 -6.58
N ARG A 22 -11.14 -12.59 -6.02
CA ARG A 22 -11.13 -12.99 -4.60
C ARG A 22 -10.08 -14.09 -4.33
N PRO A 23 -9.48 -14.13 -3.13
CA PRO A 23 -8.51 -15.18 -2.79
C PRO A 23 -9.17 -16.55 -2.77
N LEU A 24 -8.50 -17.56 -3.32
CA LEU A 24 -8.99 -18.94 -3.36
C LEU A 24 -8.44 -19.79 -2.21
N LEU A 25 -7.28 -19.41 -1.69
CA LEU A 25 -6.66 -20.01 -0.52
C LEU A 25 -6.78 -19.03 0.64
N PRO A 26 -7.01 -19.52 1.87
CA PRO A 26 -6.86 -18.69 3.05
C PRO A 26 -5.44 -18.13 3.02
N ALA A 27 -5.32 -16.81 2.92
CA ALA A 27 -4.03 -16.16 3.03
C ALA A 27 -3.44 -16.60 4.36
N ALA A 28 -2.26 -17.25 4.33
CA ALA A 28 -1.45 -17.39 5.53
C ALA A 28 -1.44 -16.02 6.23
N PRO A 29 -1.56 -15.96 7.57
CA PRO A 29 -1.77 -14.71 8.29
C PRO A 29 -0.75 -13.68 7.82
N SER A 30 -1.20 -12.76 6.96
CA SER A 30 -0.38 -11.69 6.45
C SER A 30 -0.33 -10.69 7.57
N VAL A 31 0.69 -10.81 8.43
CA VAL A 31 0.97 -9.83 9.47
C VAL A 31 0.96 -8.47 8.77
N PRO A 32 0.00 -7.57 9.10
CA PRO A 32 -0.10 -6.30 8.40
C PRO A 32 1.23 -5.58 8.60
N ARG A 33 1.93 -5.31 7.49
CA ARG A 33 3.21 -4.60 7.55
C ARG A 33 2.89 -3.23 8.16
N PRO A 34 3.47 -2.85 9.31
CA PRO A 34 3.18 -1.55 9.89
C PRO A 34 3.54 -0.50 8.85
N SER A 35 2.54 0.27 8.43
CA SER A 35 2.75 1.40 7.54
C SER A 35 3.77 2.30 8.22
N ARG A 36 4.85 2.61 7.50
CA ARG A 36 5.99 3.35 8.04
C ARG A 36 5.52 4.75 8.42
N THR A 37 5.01 4.93 9.65
CA THR A 37 4.56 6.22 10.15
C THR A 37 5.74 7.18 10.01
N ARG A 38 5.58 8.17 9.13
CA ARG A 38 6.58 9.18 8.82
C ARG A 38 6.95 9.85 10.15
N ARG A 39 8.12 9.51 10.72
CA ARG A 39 8.65 10.19 11.92
C ARG A 39 8.75 11.67 11.58
N ARG A 40 7.80 12.48 12.06
CA ARG A 40 7.80 13.94 11.94
C ARG A 40 8.81 14.54 12.93
N GLY A 41 10.07 14.09 12.86
CA GLY A 41 11.12 14.43 13.84
C GLY A 41 12.17 15.43 13.32
N PHE A 42 12.21 15.71 12.02
CA PHE A 42 13.23 16.61 11.42
C PHE A 42 12.72 18.03 11.10
N HIS A 43 11.43 18.33 11.34
CA HIS A 43 10.83 19.63 11.01
C HIS A 43 10.65 20.57 12.23
N LEU A 44 11.18 20.20 13.40
CA LEU A 44 11.10 21.03 14.60
C LEU A 44 12.28 22.01 14.75
N TYR A 45 13.18 22.08 13.77
CA TYR A 45 14.20 23.12 13.74
C TYR A 45 13.71 24.26 12.84
N PRO A 46 13.31 25.43 13.39
CA PRO A 46 12.97 26.58 12.57
C PRO A 46 14.26 27.11 11.94
N LEU A 47 14.40 26.98 10.62
CA LEU A 47 15.36 27.77 9.85
C LEU A 47 14.91 29.23 9.99
N PRO A 48 15.70 30.14 10.60
CA PRO A 48 15.31 31.54 10.68
C PRO A 48 15.17 32.10 9.27
N ALA A 49 14.13 32.92 9.07
CA ALA A 49 13.84 33.58 7.81
C ALA A 49 15.02 34.46 7.37
N LEU A 50 15.69 34.05 6.30
CA LEU A 50 16.46 34.91 5.41
C LEU A 50 15.50 35.32 4.27
N ASP A 51 14.54 36.21 4.52
CA ASP A 51 14.68 37.66 4.34
C ASP A 51 15.63 38.05 3.20
N ALA A 52 15.01 38.52 2.11
CA ALA A 52 15.45 39.62 1.26
C ALA A 52 16.61 39.44 0.25
N LEU A 53 16.45 40.19 -0.86
CA LEU A 53 17.28 40.40 -2.08
C LEU A 53 17.12 39.29 -3.15
N SER A 54 16.52 39.48 -4.35
CA SER A 54 16.29 40.66 -5.18
C SER A 54 15.28 40.38 -6.35
N PRO A 55 14.68 41.42 -6.97
CA PRO A 55 13.54 41.37 -7.93
C PRO A 55 13.88 40.92 -9.38
N PRO A 56 12.86 40.67 -10.24
CA PRO A 56 13.03 40.09 -11.58
C PRO A 56 13.55 41.08 -12.63
N GLY A 57 14.38 40.55 -13.54
CA GLY A 57 14.80 41.20 -14.79
C GLY A 57 13.87 40.88 -15.95
#